data_AF-A0A934F7F2-F1
#
_entry.id   AF-A0A934F7F2-F1
#
_cell.length_a   1.000
_cell.length_b   1.000
_cell.length_c   1.000
_cell.angle_alpha   90.00
_cell.angle_beta   90.00
_cell.angle_gamma   90.00
#
_symmetry.space_group_name_H-M   'P 1'
#
loop_
_entity.id
_entity.type
_entity.pdbx_description
1 polymer ?
#
loop_
_entity_poly.entity_id
_entity_poly.type
_entity_poly.pdbx_seq_one_letter_code
_entity_poly.pdbx_strand_id
1 'polypeptide(L)'
;MPTPTSVSKLAVIFAGEDLTARLHDGSSLPVRVRAMPARHLGRVLALCTDEAALLDFVCLVPAAEGEAQPVPGWSRVPEGWADNLTDASHAELLEAAHRLNFSRAANWGRRQIAAKQFQAPLLLEADEALAPVVEKMTRLLLSSLPLSVPPGAPATRY
;
A
#
# COMPACT_ATOMS: atom_id res chain seq x y z
N MET A 1 -8.77 -8.40 40.60
CA MET A 1 -8.37 -9.20 39.43
C MET A 1 -8.68 -8.40 38.18
N PRO A 2 -7.71 -7.86 37.43
CA PRO A 2 -8.03 -7.16 36.20
C PRO A 2 -8.17 -8.18 35.05
N THR A 3 -9.30 -8.09 34.37
CA THR A 3 -9.70 -8.86 33.19
C THR A 3 -8.69 -8.63 32.05
N PRO A 4 -8.22 -9.67 31.33
CA PRO A 4 -7.37 -9.45 30.18
C PRO A 4 -8.21 -8.82 29.06
N THR A 5 -8.04 -7.52 28.85
CA THR A 5 -8.57 -6.79 27.70
C THR A 5 -8.01 -7.44 26.45
N SER A 6 -8.88 -8.01 25.62
CA SER A 6 -8.50 -8.67 24.37
C SER A 6 -7.86 -7.64 23.45
N VAL A 7 -6.53 -7.58 23.46
CA VAL A 7 -5.75 -6.79 22.51
C VAL A 7 -6.04 -7.37 21.12
N SER A 8 -6.72 -6.58 20.31
CA SER A 8 -6.97 -6.85 18.89
C SER A 8 -5.69 -7.42 18.26
N LYS A 9 -5.81 -8.61 17.67
CA LYS A 9 -4.79 -9.26 16.84
C LYS A 9 -4.56 -8.42 15.58
N LEU A 10 -3.95 -7.25 15.73
CA LEU A 10 -3.26 -6.60 14.62
C LEU A 10 -2.12 -7.53 14.24
N ALA A 11 -2.31 -8.26 13.14
CA ALA A 11 -1.35 -9.17 12.59
C ALA A 11 0.00 -8.45 12.43
N VAL A 12 0.93 -8.83 13.32
CA VAL A 12 2.33 -8.42 13.38
C VAL A 12 2.55 -6.93 13.72
N ILE A 13 2.66 -6.62 15.02
CA ILE A 13 3.13 -5.29 15.48
C ILE A 13 4.60 -5.32 15.93
N PHE A 14 5.15 -6.47 16.36
CA PHE A 14 6.47 -6.47 17.03
C PHE A 14 7.53 -7.41 16.44
N ALA A 15 7.22 -8.18 15.39
CA ALA A 15 8.24 -9.00 14.74
C ALA A 15 9.16 -8.08 13.91
N GLY A 16 10.44 -8.10 14.21
CA GLY A 16 11.46 -7.33 13.53
C GLY A 16 12.82 -7.78 14.02
N GLU A 17 13.84 -7.44 13.27
CA GLU A 17 15.22 -7.83 13.58
C GLU A 17 16.05 -6.57 13.77
N ASP A 18 16.74 -6.53 14.91
CA ASP A 18 17.63 -5.43 15.26
C ASP A 18 19.04 -5.77 14.72
N LEU A 19 19.56 -4.88 13.89
CA LEU A 19 20.84 -4.97 13.20
C LEU A 19 21.64 -3.68 13.46
N THR A 20 22.89 -3.66 13.03
CA THR A 20 23.72 -2.45 13.07
C THR A 20 24.01 -2.01 11.65
N ALA A 21 23.56 -0.81 11.30
CA ALA A 21 23.90 -0.19 10.02
C ALA A 21 25.19 0.61 10.15
N ARG A 22 26.10 0.43 9.20
CA ARG A 22 27.34 1.19 9.05
C ARG A 22 27.18 2.17 7.92
N LEU A 23 27.43 3.43 8.21
CA LEU A 23 27.35 4.53 7.26
C LEU A 23 28.72 4.85 6.66
N HIS A 24 28.73 5.50 5.50
CA HIS A 24 29.96 5.91 4.83
C HIS A 24 30.80 6.95 5.61
N ASP A 25 30.18 7.68 6.53
CA ASP A 25 30.87 8.59 7.44
C ASP A 25 31.66 7.85 8.56
N GLY A 26 31.62 6.51 8.57
CA GLY A 26 32.28 5.66 9.55
C GLY A 26 31.47 5.46 10.84
N SER A 27 30.30 6.09 10.95
CA SER A 27 29.41 5.90 12.09
C SER A 27 28.64 4.57 11.99
N SER A 28 28.20 4.08 13.15
CA SER A 28 27.36 2.89 13.25
C SER A 28 26.15 3.20 14.10
N LEU A 29 24.97 2.80 13.63
CA LEU A 29 23.72 3.03 14.32
C LEU A 29 22.88 1.75 14.41
N PRO A 30 22.15 1.54 15.52
CA PRO A 30 21.21 0.44 15.61
C PRO A 30 20.04 0.69 14.67
N VAL A 31 19.66 -0.31 13.89
CA VAL A 31 18.55 -0.27 12.93
C VAL A 31 17.66 -1.46 13.15
N ARG A 32 16.35 -1.26 13.09
CA ARG A 32 15.38 -2.35 13.14
C ARG A 32 14.71 -2.54 11.80
N VAL A 33 14.86 -3.72 11.21
CA VAL A 33 14.07 -4.14 10.05
C VAL A 33 12.74 -4.68 10.55
N ARG A 34 11.64 -3.98 10.27
CA ARG A 34 10.32 -4.39 10.77
C ARG A 34 9.64 -5.39 9.81
N ALA A 35 8.89 -6.33 10.38
CA ALA A 35 7.96 -7.12 9.60
C ALA A 35 6.70 -6.29 9.29
N MET A 36 6.36 -6.21 8.00
CA MET A 36 5.28 -5.37 7.50
C MET A 36 3.92 -6.07 7.63
N PRO A 37 2.88 -5.36 8.11
CA PRO A 37 1.51 -5.83 8.07
C PRO A 37 1.03 -6.10 6.64
N ALA A 38 0.05 -7.00 6.49
CA ALA A 38 -0.49 -7.43 5.18
C ALA A 38 -0.89 -6.27 4.25
N ARG A 39 -1.48 -5.20 4.81
CA ARG A 39 -1.88 -3.99 4.09
C ARG A 39 -0.72 -3.25 3.40
N HIS A 40 0.51 -3.43 3.86
CA HIS A 40 1.71 -2.79 3.30
C HIS A 40 2.48 -3.71 2.35
N LEU A 41 2.10 -5.00 2.23
CA LEU A 41 2.81 -5.95 1.36
C LEU A 41 2.74 -5.56 -0.12
N GLY A 42 1.65 -4.92 -0.57
CA GLY A 42 1.58 -4.37 -1.93
C GLY A 42 2.64 -3.30 -2.19
N ARG A 43 2.92 -2.45 -1.20
CA ARG A 43 3.98 -1.44 -1.31
C ARG A 43 5.38 -2.06 -1.25
N VAL A 44 5.57 -3.11 -0.46
CA VAL A 44 6.83 -3.88 -0.46
C VAL A 44 7.11 -4.49 -1.83
N LEU A 45 6.10 -5.07 -2.50
CA LEU A 45 6.27 -5.59 -3.86
C LEU A 45 6.52 -4.49 -4.90
N ALA A 46 5.93 -3.30 -4.73
CA ALA A 46 6.17 -2.18 -5.63
C ALA A 46 7.60 -1.64 -5.53
N LEU A 47 8.22 -1.73 -4.36
CA LEU A 47 9.57 -1.24 -4.09
C LEU A 47 10.64 -2.32 -4.23
N CYS A 48 10.30 -3.58 -4.58
CA CYS A 48 11.31 -4.65 -4.61
C CYS A 48 12.38 -4.48 -5.70
N THR A 49 12.14 -3.60 -6.69
CA THR A 49 13.09 -3.24 -7.73
C THR A 49 13.94 -2.01 -7.38
N ASP A 50 13.60 -1.31 -6.30
CA ASP A 50 14.29 -0.13 -5.78
C ASP A 50 14.72 -0.42 -4.34
N GLU A 51 15.89 -1.02 -4.20
CA GLU A 51 16.40 -1.54 -2.94
C GLU A 51 16.56 -0.44 -1.88
N ALA A 52 17.03 0.75 -2.27
CA ALA A 52 17.22 1.88 -1.36
C ALA A 52 15.87 2.39 -0.82
N ALA A 53 14.90 2.64 -1.72
CA ALA A 53 13.57 3.08 -1.31
C ALA A 53 12.82 2.03 -0.47
N LEU A 54 13.09 0.76 -0.71
CA LEU A 54 12.59 -0.33 0.12
C LEU A 54 13.19 -0.29 1.53
N LEU A 55 14.51 -0.15 1.65
CA LEU A 55 15.18 -0.06 2.95
C LEU A 55 14.66 1.13 3.74
N ASP A 56 14.50 2.29 3.10
CA ASP A 56 13.89 3.47 3.74
C ASP A 56 12.47 3.19 4.25
N PHE A 57 11.74 2.32 3.57
CA PHE A 57 10.37 1.96 3.93
C PHE A 57 10.27 0.93 5.07
N VAL A 58 11.22 -0.02 5.17
CA VAL A 58 11.17 -1.14 6.12
C VAL A 58 12.04 -0.95 7.36
N CYS A 59 13.05 -0.09 7.30
CA CYS A 59 13.97 0.18 8.40
C CYS A 59 13.40 1.23 9.36
N LEU A 60 13.78 1.08 10.63
CA LEU A 60 13.52 2.03 11.70
C LEU A 60 14.82 2.33 12.43
N VAL A 61 14.95 3.55 12.95
CA VAL A 61 16.07 4.02 13.76
C VAL A 61 15.59 4.46 15.14
N PRO A 62 16.47 4.62 16.14
CA PRO A 62 16.07 5.09 17.45
C PRO A 62 15.34 6.43 17.34
N ALA A 63 14.18 6.53 17.99
CA ALA A 63 13.41 7.76 17.96
C ALA A 63 14.03 8.84 18.84
N ALA A 64 13.98 10.09 18.37
CA ALA A 64 14.26 11.24 19.21
C ALA A 64 13.12 11.46 20.24
N GLU A 65 13.46 12.03 21.38
CA GLU A 65 12.47 12.37 22.41
C GLU A 65 11.39 13.30 21.83
N GLY A 66 10.11 12.91 21.96
CA GLY A 66 8.96 13.73 21.55
C GLY A 66 8.37 13.43 20.17
N GLU A 67 8.95 12.50 19.39
CA GLU A 67 8.36 12.12 18.09
C GLU A 67 7.19 11.13 18.22
N ALA A 68 6.18 11.29 17.37
CA ALA A 68 5.10 10.32 17.23
C ALA A 68 5.61 9.05 16.56
N GLN A 69 5.76 7.98 17.34
CA GLN A 69 6.48 6.80 16.91
C GLN A 69 5.55 5.69 16.39
N PRO A 70 5.89 5.03 15.27
CA PRO A 70 5.19 3.83 14.83
C PRO A 70 5.41 2.64 15.78
N VAL A 71 6.53 2.60 16.50
CA VAL A 71 6.91 1.58 17.47
C VAL A 71 7.62 2.28 18.65
N PRO A 72 7.31 1.97 19.92
CA PRO A 72 7.97 2.61 21.06
C PRO A 72 9.50 2.51 20.98
N GLY A 73 10.19 3.64 21.04
CA GLY A 73 11.64 3.77 20.94
C GLY A 73 12.20 3.83 19.51
N TRP A 74 11.37 3.70 18.47
CA TRP A 74 11.82 3.63 17.08
C TRP A 74 11.04 4.56 16.15
N SER A 75 11.74 5.36 15.36
CA SER A 75 11.20 6.25 14.32
C SER A 75 11.51 5.71 12.93
N ARG A 76 10.82 6.23 11.91
CA ARG A 76 11.12 5.89 10.51
C ARG A 76 12.38 6.60 10.08
N VAL A 77 13.16 5.95 9.24
CA VAL A 77 14.28 6.60 8.57
C VAL A 77 13.77 7.65 7.56
N PRO A 78 14.53 8.73 7.33
CA PRO A 78 14.22 9.70 6.28
C PRO A 78 14.47 9.09 4.89
N GLU A 79 13.89 9.71 3.87
CA GLU A 79 14.13 9.34 2.47
C GLU A 79 15.57 9.65 2.08
N GLY A 80 16.21 8.73 1.35
CA GLY A 80 17.63 8.80 0.98
C GLY A 80 18.58 8.39 2.12
N TRP A 81 18.06 7.81 3.21
CA TRP A 81 18.92 7.30 4.29
C TRP A 81 19.72 6.09 3.82
N ALA A 82 19.10 5.18 3.08
CA ALA A 82 19.73 3.97 2.58
C ALA A 82 20.93 4.26 1.67
N ASP A 83 20.96 5.39 0.97
CA ASP A 83 22.06 5.81 0.09
C ASP A 83 23.37 6.08 0.85
N ASN A 84 23.28 6.30 2.17
CA ASN A 84 24.45 6.55 3.01
C ASN A 84 25.02 5.27 3.65
N LEU A 85 24.41 4.12 3.38
CA LEU A 85 24.85 2.83 3.91
C LEU A 85 26.05 2.30 3.13
N THR A 86 26.98 1.69 3.86
CA THR A 86 28.00 0.85 3.23
C THR A 86 27.37 -0.35 2.53
N ASP A 87 27.97 -0.82 1.42
CA ASP A 87 27.51 -1.99 0.66
C ASP A 87 27.24 -3.22 1.54
N ALA A 88 28.10 -3.45 2.56
CA ALA A 88 27.96 -4.55 3.49
C ALA A 88 26.68 -4.43 4.34
N SER A 89 26.42 -3.24 4.89
CA SER A 89 25.20 -3.00 5.66
C SER A 89 23.96 -2.98 4.79
N HIS A 90 24.07 -2.48 3.55
CA HIS A 90 22.99 -2.52 2.59
C HIS A 90 22.56 -3.97 2.31
N ALA A 91 23.52 -4.86 2.03
CA ALA A 91 23.26 -6.28 1.80
C ALA A 91 22.65 -6.99 3.03
N GLU A 92 23.18 -6.74 4.22
CA GLU A 92 22.70 -7.35 5.47
C GLU A 92 21.26 -6.95 5.80
N LEU A 93 20.93 -5.65 5.65
CA LEU A 93 19.57 -5.15 5.86
C LEU A 93 18.60 -5.68 4.80
N LEU A 94 19.04 -5.81 3.55
CA LEU A 94 18.23 -6.37 2.47
C LEU A 94 17.92 -7.84 2.72
N GLU A 95 18.89 -8.63 3.19
CA GLU A 95 18.68 -10.04 3.53
C GLU A 95 17.64 -10.20 4.65
N ALA A 96 17.74 -9.37 5.69
CA ALA A 96 16.74 -9.35 6.76
C ALA A 96 15.35 -8.92 6.25
N ALA A 97 15.28 -7.92 5.37
CA ALA A 97 14.04 -7.51 4.73
C ALA A 97 13.44 -8.64 3.90
N HIS A 98 14.26 -9.39 3.15
CA HIS A 98 13.83 -10.53 2.37
C HIS A 98 13.22 -11.63 3.25
N ARG A 99 13.93 -12.03 4.30
CA ARG A 99 13.49 -13.05 5.27
C ARG A 99 12.18 -12.68 5.95
N LEU A 100 12.02 -11.42 6.34
CA LEU A 100 10.86 -10.96 7.12
C LEU A 100 9.64 -10.62 6.24
N ASN A 101 9.87 -10.07 5.04
CA ASN A 101 8.82 -9.41 4.25
C ASN A 101 8.58 -10.03 2.88
N PHE A 102 9.60 -10.47 2.14
CA PHE A 102 9.44 -10.79 0.72
C PHE A 102 8.66 -12.08 0.50
N SER A 103 8.97 -13.14 1.24
CA SER A 103 8.24 -14.41 1.13
C SER A 103 6.75 -14.22 1.47
N ARG A 104 6.46 -13.37 2.46
CA ARG A 104 5.08 -13.02 2.84
C ARG A 104 4.38 -12.20 1.77
N ALA A 105 5.08 -11.20 1.21
CA ALA A 105 4.57 -10.33 0.17
C ALA A 105 4.26 -11.11 -1.12
N ALA A 106 5.17 -11.98 -1.56
CA ALA A 106 5.00 -12.85 -2.70
C ALA A 106 3.80 -13.81 -2.53
N ASN A 107 3.67 -14.46 -1.37
CA ASN A 107 2.54 -15.33 -1.08
C ASN A 107 1.20 -14.58 -1.02
N TRP A 108 1.19 -13.37 -0.47
CA TRP A 108 0.02 -12.51 -0.51
C TRP A 108 -0.34 -12.09 -1.95
N GLY A 109 0.64 -11.69 -2.76
CA GLY A 109 0.46 -11.33 -4.17
C GLY A 109 -0.13 -12.48 -4.99
N ARG A 110 0.38 -13.70 -4.83
CA ARG A 110 -0.18 -14.91 -5.47
C ARG A 110 -1.65 -15.12 -5.10
N ARG A 111 -2.01 -14.96 -3.82
CA ARG A 111 -3.41 -15.08 -3.37
C ARG A 111 -4.31 -13.98 -3.96
N GLN A 112 -3.80 -12.75 -4.08
CA GLN A 112 -4.54 -11.66 -4.70
C GLN A 112 -4.78 -11.91 -6.19
N ILE A 113 -3.78 -12.42 -6.91
CA ILE A 113 -3.92 -12.80 -8.32
C ILE A 113 -4.98 -13.90 -8.47
N ALA A 114 -4.89 -14.96 -7.66
CA ALA A 114 -5.87 -16.05 -7.68
C ALA A 114 -7.30 -15.56 -7.37
N ALA A 115 -7.45 -14.68 -6.37
CA ALA A 115 -8.74 -14.09 -6.04
C ALA A 115 -9.31 -13.24 -7.18
N LYS A 116 -8.48 -12.41 -7.83
CA LYS A 116 -8.90 -11.61 -8.99
C LYS A 116 -9.27 -12.48 -10.19
N GLN A 117 -8.51 -13.54 -10.45
CA GLN A 117 -8.83 -14.50 -11.51
C GLN A 117 -10.16 -15.21 -11.28
N PHE A 118 -10.49 -15.51 -10.02
CA PHE A 118 -11.79 -16.06 -9.65
C PHE A 118 -12.93 -15.03 -9.77
N GLN A 119 -12.69 -13.78 -9.37
CA GLN A 119 -13.71 -12.72 -9.40
C GLN A 119 -14.00 -12.18 -10.80
N ALA A 120 -13.00 -12.12 -11.69
CA ALA A 120 -13.12 -11.56 -13.03
C ALA A 120 -14.31 -12.12 -13.85
N PRO A 121 -14.52 -13.45 -13.97
CA PRO A 121 -15.66 -13.98 -14.70
C PRO A 121 -17.00 -13.64 -14.04
N LEU A 122 -17.07 -13.66 -12.70
CA LEU A 122 -18.29 -13.32 -11.96
C LEU A 122 -18.70 -11.86 -12.14
N LEU A 123 -17.72 -10.95 -12.21
CA LEU A 123 -17.96 -9.55 -12.49
C LEU A 123 -18.45 -9.34 -13.93
N LEU A 124 -17.88 -10.08 -14.89
CA LEU A 124 -18.28 -9.99 -16.29
C LEU A 124 -19.72 -10.51 -16.50
N GLU A 125 -20.09 -11.62 -15.87
CA GLU A 125 -21.46 -12.13 -15.86
C GLU A 125 -22.44 -11.17 -15.17
N ALA A 126 -22.02 -10.54 -14.07
CA ALA A 126 -22.84 -9.54 -13.38
C ALA A 126 -23.06 -8.28 -14.25
N ASP A 127 -22.02 -7.80 -14.94
CA ASP A 127 -22.11 -6.67 -15.85
C ASP A 127 -23.03 -6.98 -17.04
N GLU A 128 -22.92 -8.17 -17.63
CA GLU A 128 -23.84 -8.63 -18.69
C GLU A 128 -25.29 -8.71 -18.20
N ALA A 129 -25.53 -9.20 -16.98
CA ALA A 129 -26.86 -9.26 -16.39
C ALA A 129 -27.45 -7.88 -16.05
N LEU A 130 -26.59 -6.91 -15.68
CA LEU A 130 -27.00 -5.56 -15.30
C LEU A 130 -27.12 -4.61 -16.50
N ALA A 131 -26.45 -4.88 -17.62
CA ALA A 131 -26.50 -4.09 -18.85
C ALA A 131 -27.92 -3.66 -19.28
N PRO A 132 -28.94 -4.54 -19.37
CA PRO A 132 -30.29 -4.14 -19.79
C PRO A 132 -31.01 -3.24 -18.78
N VAL A 133 -30.66 -3.32 -17.49
CA VAL A 133 -31.23 -2.46 -16.44
C VAL A 133 -30.61 -1.06 -16.54
N VAL A 134 -29.29 -1.00 -16.70
CA VAL A 134 -28.56 0.26 -16.93
C VAL A 134 -29.05 0.94 -18.21
N GLU A 135 -29.26 0.19 -19.30
CA GLU A 135 -29.80 0.72 -20.56
C GLU A 135 -31.23 1.28 -20.41
N LYS A 136 -32.08 0.62 -19.62
CA LYS A 136 -33.42 1.17 -19.29
C LYS A 136 -33.32 2.44 -18.46
N MET A 137 -32.43 2.49 -17.47
CA MET A 137 -32.24 3.69 -16.64
C MET A 137 -31.68 4.87 -17.43
N THR A 138 -30.68 4.64 -18.28
CA THR A 138 -30.13 5.69 -19.15
C THR A 138 -31.15 6.16 -20.17
N ARG A 139 -31.96 5.27 -20.75
CA ARG A 139 -33.06 5.64 -21.64
C ARG A 139 -34.13 6.48 -20.93
N LEU A 140 -34.49 6.13 -19.70
CA LEU A 140 -35.42 6.92 -18.88
C LEU A 140 -34.85 8.29 -18.54
N LEU A 141 -33.58 8.38 -18.14
CA LEU A 141 -32.91 9.64 -17.84
C LEU A 141 -32.80 10.54 -19.09
N LEU A 142 -32.41 9.98 -20.24
CA LEU A 142 -32.35 10.69 -21.51
C LEU A 142 -33.74 11.15 -21.98
N SER A 143 -34.79 10.35 -21.72
CA SER A 143 -36.17 10.74 -22.04
C SER A 143 -36.75 11.81 -21.09
N SER A 144 -36.15 11.98 -19.91
CA SER A 144 -36.53 12.99 -18.93
C SER A 144 -35.79 14.31 -19.09
N LEU A 145 -34.79 14.38 -19.98
CA LEU A 145 -34.16 15.64 -20.37
C LEU A 145 -35.15 16.41 -21.25
N PRO A 146 -35.58 17.63 -20.85
CA PRO A 146 -36.41 18.45 -21.72
C PRO A 146 -35.63 18.77 -22.99
N LEU A 147 -36.19 18.47 -24.17
CA LEU A 147 -35.73 19.06 -25.42
C LEU A 147 -35.82 20.57 -25.26
N SER A 148 -34.68 21.21 -25.05
CA SER A 148 -34.58 22.66 -25.09
C SER A 148 -34.83 23.09 -26.54
N VAL A 149 -36.10 23.33 -26.87
CA VAL A 149 -36.51 23.99 -28.11
C VAL A 149 -35.91 25.41 -28.03
N PRO A 150 -34.98 25.79 -28.92
CA PRO A 150 -34.50 27.17 -28.95
C PRO A 150 -35.66 28.10 -29.34
N PRO A 151 -35.87 29.22 -28.63
CA PRO A 151 -37.00 30.09 -28.87
C PRO A 151 -36.75 30.97 -30.11
N GLY A 152 -37.68 30.90 -31.06
CA GLY A 152 -38.01 32.02 -31.97
C GLY A 152 -37.03 32.31 -33.10
N ALA A 153 -37.36 31.84 -34.31
CA ALA A 153 -37.09 32.59 -35.53
C ALA A 153 -38.43 33.14 -36.05
N PRO A 154 -38.59 34.46 -36.23
CA PRO A 154 -39.83 35.02 -36.77
C PRO A 154 -39.99 34.61 -38.24
N ALA A 155 -41.21 34.18 -38.58
CA ALA A 155 -41.64 33.96 -39.95
C ALA A 155 -41.77 35.30 -40.67
N THR A 156 -40.84 35.62 -41.56
CA THR A 156 -41.03 36.68 -42.55
C THR A 156 -41.93 36.13 -43.67
N ARG A 157 -43.16 36.65 -43.76
CA ARG A 157 -44.02 36.56 -44.95
C ARG A 157 -44.14 37.94 -45.58
N TYR A 158 -43.92 37.95 -46.90
CA TYR A 158 -44.09 39.04 -47.89
C TYR A 158 -43.06 40.16 -47.87
#